data_AF-A0A4U0W8V6-F1
#
_entry.id   AF-A0A4U0W8V6-F1
#
_cell.length_a   1.000
_cell.length_b   1.000
_cell.length_c   1.000
_cell.angle_alpha   90.00
_cell.angle_beta   90.00
_cell.angle_gamma   90.00
#
_symmetry.space_group_name_H-M   'P 1'
#
loop_
_entity.id
_entity.type
_entity.pdbx_description
1 polymer ?
#
loop_
_entity_poly.entity_id
_entity_poly.type
_entity_poly.pdbx_seq_one_letter_code
_entity_poly.pdbx_strand_id
1 'polypeptide(L)'
;MSTDGAKSVENGNWQIFSEMIKAANATTRLNTGVSAISQREDGTYLLQYGPFAGSPAPTNHRSDSFDVVVLAAPLQFANITLDHHIKHLPEAIPYVQLHVTLLTSPHLLSPAFFNMPPGKPAPKVILTTLPADEEPQEGAAGVGTPGFFIISLLSPVTNPKTGGREYLYKIFSPEPPSSAFLTHLLGLKQPHHHTESGISEEDISWIYRKVWNSYPYEVPRVTFEEIQLDDNLFYTSGMDAFISTMETNALMGMNVARLIADQWQARVANGTAKGGMRTPALLPNEGVM
;
A
#
# COMPACT_ATOMS: atom_id res chain seq x y z
N MET A 1 3.27 8.22 11.89
CA MET A 1 3.88 7.76 13.16
C MET A 1 2.87 6.90 13.86
N SER A 2 3.31 5.89 14.58
CA SER A 2 2.41 5.18 15.47
C SER A 2 2.25 6.00 16.75
N THR A 3 1.06 5.99 17.33
CA THR A 3 0.79 6.60 18.64
C THR A 3 1.66 5.96 19.73
N ASP A 4 1.83 6.66 20.87
CA ASP A 4 2.48 6.06 22.04
C ASP A 4 1.79 4.73 22.40
N GLY A 5 2.60 3.69 22.60
CA GLY A 5 2.11 2.33 22.92
C GLY A 5 1.75 1.46 21.72
N ALA A 6 1.93 1.93 20.48
CA ALA A 6 1.71 1.10 19.31
C ALA A 6 2.56 -0.17 19.31
N LYS A 7 1.93 -1.25 18.84
CA LYS A 7 2.52 -2.59 18.78
C LYS A 7 2.75 -2.98 17.34
N SER A 8 3.78 -3.77 17.13
CA SER A 8 4.04 -4.46 15.87
C SER A 8 4.22 -5.94 16.15
N VAL A 9 3.85 -6.78 15.20
CA VAL A 9 4.20 -8.20 15.27
C VAL A 9 5.70 -8.34 15.11
N GLU A 10 6.33 -9.09 16.02
CA GLU A 10 7.74 -9.44 15.90
C GLU A 10 7.98 -10.13 14.54
N ASN A 11 8.98 -9.70 13.78
CA ASN A 11 9.25 -10.13 12.39
C ASN A 11 8.25 -9.62 11.32
N GLY A 12 7.34 -8.71 11.68
CA GLY A 12 6.56 -7.88 10.75
C GLY A 12 5.06 -8.20 10.72
N ASN A 13 4.25 -7.14 10.55
CA ASN A 13 2.78 -7.20 10.56
C ASN A 13 2.17 -8.05 9.43
N TRP A 14 2.93 -8.36 8.37
CA TRP A 14 2.49 -9.22 7.27
C TRP A 14 2.05 -10.62 7.74
N GLN A 15 2.58 -11.08 8.88
CA GLN A 15 2.20 -12.36 9.49
C GLN A 15 0.72 -12.45 9.83
N ILE A 16 0.07 -11.34 10.20
CA ILE A 16 -1.38 -11.31 10.48
C ILE A 16 -2.14 -11.85 9.27
N PHE A 17 -1.86 -11.31 8.08
CA PHE A 17 -2.54 -11.72 6.85
C PHE A 17 -2.10 -13.10 6.36
N SER A 18 -0.83 -13.47 6.59
CA SER A 18 -0.36 -14.82 6.27
C SER A 18 -1.12 -15.88 7.07
N GLU A 19 -1.33 -15.65 8.36
CA GLU A 19 -2.10 -16.55 9.22
C GLU A 19 -3.59 -16.55 8.87
N MET A 20 -4.19 -15.41 8.48
CA MET A 20 -5.58 -15.36 7.99
C MET A 20 -5.78 -16.24 6.75
N ILE A 21 -4.87 -16.18 5.77
CA ILE A 21 -4.92 -17.01 4.56
C ILE A 21 -4.81 -18.49 4.90
N LYS A 22 -3.90 -18.85 5.82
CA LYS A 22 -3.73 -20.23 6.30
C LYS A 22 -4.98 -20.73 7.03
N ALA A 23 -5.53 -19.93 7.93
CA ALA A 23 -6.74 -20.27 8.69
C ALA A 23 -7.96 -20.45 7.78
N ALA A 24 -8.06 -19.66 6.70
CA ALA A 24 -9.10 -19.82 5.68
C ALA A 24 -8.93 -21.09 4.83
N ASN A 25 -7.83 -21.83 4.95
CA ASN A 25 -7.46 -22.96 4.10
C ASN A 25 -7.58 -22.62 2.60
N ALA A 26 -7.20 -21.39 2.24
CA ALA A 26 -7.41 -20.84 0.90
C ALA A 26 -6.33 -21.30 -0.07
N THR A 27 -6.73 -21.67 -1.30
CA THR A 27 -5.77 -21.92 -2.39
C THR A 27 -5.16 -20.60 -2.85
N THR A 28 -3.91 -20.35 -2.45
CA THR A 28 -3.20 -19.11 -2.80
C THR A 28 -2.36 -19.30 -4.06
N ARG A 29 -2.53 -18.39 -5.04
CA ARG A 29 -1.75 -18.36 -6.28
C ARG A 29 -0.93 -17.08 -6.37
N LEU A 30 0.33 -17.13 -5.93
CA LEU A 30 1.27 -16.02 -6.07
C LEU A 30 1.75 -15.90 -7.53
N ASN A 31 2.37 -14.76 -7.87
CA ASN A 31 2.86 -14.46 -9.22
C ASN A 31 1.79 -14.62 -10.33
N THR A 32 0.52 -14.44 -9.95
CA THR A 32 -0.64 -14.65 -10.81
C THR A 32 -1.49 -13.39 -10.77
N GLY A 33 -1.30 -12.50 -11.73
CA GLY A 33 -2.10 -11.29 -11.88
C GLY A 33 -3.37 -11.56 -12.67
N VAL A 34 -4.52 -11.11 -12.15
CA VAL A 34 -5.78 -11.07 -12.89
C VAL A 34 -5.72 -9.89 -13.85
N SER A 35 -6.10 -10.11 -15.11
CA SER A 35 -6.12 -9.08 -16.15
C SER A 35 -7.53 -8.71 -16.59
N ALA A 36 -8.50 -9.62 -16.44
CA ALA A 36 -9.89 -9.34 -16.78
C ALA A 36 -10.87 -10.18 -15.95
N ILE A 37 -12.04 -9.60 -15.71
CA ILE A 37 -13.19 -10.24 -15.07
C ILE A 37 -14.39 -10.02 -15.98
N SER A 38 -15.01 -11.10 -16.46
CA SER A 38 -16.24 -11.01 -17.28
C SER A 38 -17.34 -11.92 -16.79
N GLN A 39 -18.58 -11.44 -16.91
CA GLN A 39 -19.76 -12.21 -16.52
C GLN A 39 -20.14 -13.18 -17.64
N ARG A 40 -20.63 -14.35 -17.27
CA ARG A 40 -21.17 -15.35 -18.20
C ARG A 40 -22.69 -15.40 -18.12
N GLU A 41 -23.32 -15.90 -19.19
CA GLU A 41 -24.79 -16.05 -19.27
C GLU A 41 -25.39 -16.89 -18.14
N ASP A 42 -24.63 -17.81 -17.56
CA ASP A 42 -25.06 -18.65 -16.43
C ASP A 42 -25.05 -17.93 -15.07
N GLY A 43 -24.47 -16.73 -15.01
CA GLY A 43 -24.30 -15.90 -13.80
C GLY A 43 -22.97 -16.13 -13.06
N THR A 44 -22.06 -16.91 -13.63
CA THR A 44 -20.69 -17.08 -13.11
C THR A 44 -19.74 -16.04 -13.71
N TYR A 45 -18.55 -15.89 -13.12
CA TYR A 45 -17.50 -15.02 -13.62
C TYR A 45 -16.34 -15.81 -14.21
N LEU A 46 -15.85 -15.36 -15.36
CA LEU A 46 -14.60 -15.80 -15.94
C LEU A 46 -13.48 -14.84 -15.54
N LEU A 47 -12.47 -15.36 -14.85
CA LEU A 47 -11.25 -14.61 -14.55
C LEU A 47 -10.19 -14.98 -15.56
N GLN A 48 -9.62 -13.99 -16.24
CA GLN A 48 -8.40 -14.14 -17.03
C GLN A 48 -7.21 -13.72 -16.19
N TYR A 49 -6.18 -14.56 -16.16
CA TYR A 49 -5.01 -14.31 -15.33
C TYR A 49 -3.74 -14.89 -15.94
N GLY A 50 -2.58 -14.39 -15.52
CA GLY A 50 -1.27 -14.86 -15.97
C GLY A 50 -0.16 -14.28 -15.12
N PRO A 51 1.11 -14.42 -15.55
CA PRO A 51 2.22 -13.70 -14.92
C PRO A 51 1.94 -12.19 -14.91
N PHE A 52 2.31 -11.50 -13.83
CA PHE A 52 2.16 -10.05 -13.76
C PHE A 52 3.01 -9.35 -14.83
N ALA A 53 2.61 -8.15 -15.25
CA ALA A 53 3.35 -7.36 -16.24
C ALA A 53 4.80 -7.12 -15.77
N GLY A 54 5.78 -7.57 -16.55
CA GLY A 54 7.21 -7.53 -16.20
C GLY A 54 7.78 -8.84 -15.62
N SER A 55 6.98 -9.90 -15.50
CA SER A 55 7.48 -11.24 -15.19
C SER A 55 8.31 -11.80 -16.35
N PRO A 56 9.43 -12.50 -16.08
CA PRO A 56 10.22 -13.18 -17.12
C PRO A 56 9.55 -14.45 -17.68
N ALA A 57 8.39 -14.85 -17.14
CA ALA A 57 7.66 -16.03 -17.59
C ALA A 57 6.89 -15.77 -18.89
N PRO A 58 6.75 -16.77 -19.79
CA PRO A 58 5.97 -16.63 -21.01
C PRO A 58 4.51 -16.28 -20.71
N THR A 59 3.95 -15.36 -21.50
CA THR A 59 2.56 -14.86 -21.40
C THR A 59 1.56 -15.93 -21.83
N ASN A 60 1.34 -16.92 -20.97
CA ASN A 60 0.27 -17.89 -21.12
C ASN A 60 -0.90 -17.44 -20.23
N HIS A 61 -1.80 -16.65 -20.81
CA HIS A 61 -3.05 -16.27 -20.14
C HIS A 61 -3.93 -17.51 -19.98
N ARG A 62 -4.37 -17.74 -18.75
CA ARG A 62 -5.28 -18.80 -18.36
C ARG A 62 -6.61 -18.22 -17.95
N SER A 63 -7.62 -19.07 -17.88
CA SER A 63 -8.93 -18.64 -17.43
C SER A 63 -9.61 -19.71 -16.60
N ASP A 64 -10.18 -19.30 -15.47
CA ASP A 64 -10.99 -20.15 -14.59
C ASP A 64 -12.33 -19.47 -14.32
N SER A 65 -13.35 -20.27 -14.01
CA SER A 65 -14.70 -19.79 -13.70
C SER A 65 -14.97 -19.82 -12.20
N PHE A 66 -15.70 -18.83 -11.70
CA PHE A 66 -16.00 -18.64 -10.29
C PHE A 66 -17.48 -18.25 -10.08
N ASP A 67 -18.12 -18.82 -9.07
CA ASP A 67 -19.50 -18.50 -8.72
C ASP A 67 -19.64 -17.09 -8.11
N VAL A 68 -18.62 -16.65 -7.38
CA VAL A 68 -18.54 -15.37 -6.68
C VAL A 68 -17.12 -14.81 -6.80
N VAL A 69 -17.00 -13.51 -7.03
CA VAL A 69 -15.72 -12.79 -7.10
C VAL A 69 -15.70 -11.67 -6.07
N VAL A 70 -14.61 -11.59 -5.31
CA VAL A 70 -14.35 -10.48 -4.39
C VAL A 70 -13.10 -9.76 -4.87
N LEU A 71 -13.25 -8.53 -5.33
CA LEU A 71 -12.17 -7.64 -5.71
C LEU A 71 -11.66 -6.91 -4.47
N ALA A 72 -10.47 -7.32 -4.01
CA ALA A 72 -9.82 -6.75 -2.82
C ALA A 72 -8.61 -5.84 -3.13
N ALA A 73 -8.41 -5.52 -4.41
CA ALA A 73 -7.40 -4.57 -4.84
C ALA A 73 -8.08 -3.27 -5.30
N PRO A 74 -7.52 -2.07 -5.02
CA PRO A 74 -8.05 -0.82 -5.54
C PRO A 74 -8.09 -0.86 -7.06
N LEU A 75 -9.31 -0.82 -7.64
CA LEU A 75 -9.53 -1.13 -9.06
C LEU A 75 -8.70 -0.20 -9.98
N GLN A 76 -8.64 1.09 -9.63
CA GLN A 76 -7.89 2.12 -10.34
C GLN A 76 -6.38 1.83 -10.49
N PHE A 77 -5.81 0.94 -9.67
CA PHE A 77 -4.40 0.54 -9.74
C PHE A 77 -4.19 -0.92 -10.12
N ALA A 78 -5.26 -1.70 -10.21
CA ALA A 78 -5.18 -3.15 -10.40
C ALA A 78 -4.90 -3.55 -11.86
N ASN A 79 -5.13 -2.65 -12.83
CA ASN A 79 -5.04 -2.94 -14.27
C ASN A 79 -5.89 -4.15 -14.67
N ILE A 80 -7.09 -4.24 -14.11
CA ILE A 80 -8.08 -5.28 -14.40
C ILE A 80 -9.17 -4.67 -15.29
N THR A 81 -9.41 -5.28 -16.44
CA THR A 81 -10.55 -4.94 -17.28
C THR A 81 -11.81 -5.59 -16.73
N LEU A 82 -12.82 -4.78 -16.43
CA LEU A 82 -14.16 -5.22 -16.07
C LEU A 82 -15.04 -5.24 -17.32
N ASP A 83 -15.92 -6.24 -17.43
CA ASP A 83 -16.96 -6.30 -18.45
C ASP A 83 -17.87 -5.06 -18.37
N HIS A 84 -18.16 -4.46 -19.53
CA HIS A 84 -19.06 -3.32 -19.67
C HIS A 84 -20.48 -3.52 -19.14
N HIS A 85 -20.92 -4.76 -18.91
CA HIS A 85 -22.23 -5.06 -18.33
C HIS A 85 -22.27 -5.06 -16.80
N ILE A 86 -21.13 -4.91 -16.12
CA ILE A 86 -21.10 -4.79 -14.65
C ILE A 86 -21.89 -3.54 -14.24
N LYS A 87 -22.83 -3.71 -13.30
CA LYS A 87 -23.82 -2.70 -12.92
C LYS A 87 -23.20 -1.42 -12.37
N HIS A 88 -22.15 -1.54 -11.57
CA HIS A 88 -21.48 -0.41 -10.94
C HIS A 88 -19.96 -0.48 -11.09
N LEU A 89 -19.36 0.62 -11.55
CA LEU A 89 -17.92 0.77 -11.67
C LEU A 89 -17.42 1.68 -10.54
N PRO A 90 -16.47 1.21 -9.70
CA PRO A 90 -15.91 2.01 -8.62
C PRO A 90 -15.36 3.36 -9.07
N GLU A 91 -15.58 4.39 -8.26
CA GLU A 91 -15.05 5.73 -8.50
C GLU A 91 -13.52 5.75 -8.30
N ALA A 92 -12.81 6.45 -9.18
CA ALA A 92 -11.39 6.72 -8.97
C ALA A 92 -11.23 7.83 -7.92
N ILE A 93 -10.45 7.56 -6.87
CA ILE A 93 -10.14 8.52 -5.81
C ILE A 93 -8.68 8.97 -5.88
N PRO A 94 -8.37 10.22 -5.55
CA PRO A 94 -6.99 10.71 -5.56
C PRO A 94 -6.22 10.13 -4.37
N TYR A 95 -5.02 9.60 -4.62
CA TYR A 95 -4.10 9.10 -3.59
C TYR A 95 -2.87 10.00 -3.43
N VAL A 96 -2.32 10.02 -2.22
CA VAL A 96 -1.00 10.58 -1.96
C VAL A 96 0.05 9.70 -2.64
N GLN A 97 0.67 10.23 -3.69
CA GLN A 97 1.88 9.67 -4.28
C GLN A 97 3.06 9.94 -3.35
N LEU A 98 3.40 8.94 -2.53
CA LEU A 98 4.45 9.05 -1.53
C LEU A 98 5.76 8.47 -2.07
N HIS A 99 6.81 9.29 -2.10
CA HIS A 99 8.15 8.85 -2.42
C HIS A 99 8.85 8.37 -1.16
N VAL A 100 9.24 7.09 -1.16
CA VAL A 100 9.99 6.45 -0.10
C VAL A 100 11.41 6.24 -0.59
N THR A 101 12.37 6.89 0.08
CA THR A 101 13.79 6.67 -0.16
C THR A 101 14.40 5.99 1.05
N LEU A 102 14.95 4.80 0.85
CA LEU A 102 15.81 4.11 1.80
C LEU A 102 17.25 4.29 1.35
N LEU A 103 18.16 4.62 2.26
CA LEU A 103 19.58 4.74 1.94
C LEU A 103 20.46 4.34 3.11
N THR A 104 21.67 3.88 2.81
CA THR A 104 22.72 3.64 3.80
C THR A 104 23.88 4.59 3.58
N SER A 105 24.40 5.15 4.67
CA SER A 105 25.52 6.09 4.63
C SER A 105 26.39 5.92 5.89
N PRO A 106 27.72 6.07 5.80
CA PRO A 106 28.58 6.17 6.98
C PRO A 106 28.35 7.49 7.76
N HIS A 107 27.66 8.46 7.16
CA HIS A 107 27.44 9.78 7.73
C HIS A 107 26.17 9.86 8.58
N LEU A 108 26.25 10.62 9.67
CA LEU A 108 25.08 11.04 10.45
C LEU A 108 24.41 12.24 9.78
N LEU A 109 23.13 12.45 10.07
CA LEU A 109 22.42 13.65 9.61
C LEU A 109 23.13 14.91 10.11
N SER A 110 23.31 15.88 9.21
CA SER A 110 23.99 17.14 9.50
C SER A 110 23.13 18.03 10.40
N PRO A 111 23.61 18.43 11.59
CA PRO A 111 22.89 19.41 12.42
C PRO A 111 22.70 20.76 11.70
N ALA A 112 23.66 21.14 10.85
CA ALA A 112 23.61 22.39 10.10
C ALA A 112 22.45 22.43 9.10
N PHE A 113 22.06 21.28 8.52
CA PHE A 113 20.89 21.19 7.64
C PHE A 113 19.61 21.61 8.35
N PHE A 114 19.49 21.33 9.65
CA PHE A 114 18.33 21.67 10.48
C PHE A 114 18.51 22.98 11.25
N ASN A 115 19.47 23.82 10.87
CA ASN A 115 19.81 25.06 11.58
C ASN A 115 20.13 24.85 13.07
N MET A 116 20.67 23.68 13.43
CA MET A 116 21.03 23.36 14.82
C MET A 116 22.44 23.87 15.16
N PRO A 117 22.69 24.26 16.42
CA PRO A 117 24.03 24.67 16.86
C PRO A 117 25.08 23.56 16.65
N PRO A 118 26.34 23.92 16.32
CA PRO A 118 27.43 22.96 16.25
C PRO A 118 27.58 22.14 17.54
N GLY A 119 27.97 20.87 17.42
CA GLY A 119 28.23 19.99 18.55
C GLY A 119 27.00 19.30 19.16
N LYS A 120 25.77 19.61 18.70
CA LYS A 120 24.58 18.82 19.04
C LYS A 120 24.25 17.83 17.92
N PRO A 121 23.99 16.54 18.23
CA PRO A 121 23.57 15.59 17.21
C PRO A 121 22.17 15.94 16.69
N ALA A 122 21.93 15.71 15.40
CA ALA A 122 20.60 15.82 14.82
C ALA A 122 19.65 14.75 15.42
N PRO A 123 18.32 15.02 15.49
CA PRO A 123 17.34 14.04 15.94
C PRO A 123 17.34 12.79 15.06
N LYS A 124 16.98 11.64 15.64
CA LYS A 124 16.84 10.39 14.88
C LYS A 124 15.58 10.36 14.02
N VAL A 125 14.54 11.09 14.41
CA VAL A 125 13.28 11.22 13.68
C VAL A 125 12.98 12.70 13.55
N ILE A 126 12.80 13.17 12.32
CA ILE A 126 12.44 14.54 11.98
C ILE A 126 11.09 14.49 11.28
N LEU A 127 10.14 15.27 11.78
CA LEU A 127 8.86 15.53 11.15
C LEU A 127 8.83 17.00 10.75
N THR A 128 8.24 17.28 9.60
CA THR A 128 8.04 18.65 9.14
C THR A 128 6.63 19.11 9.41
N THR A 129 6.50 20.43 9.49
CA THR A 129 5.22 21.13 9.42
C THR A 129 5.43 22.31 8.48
N LEU A 130 4.32 22.88 8.00
CA LEU A 130 4.36 24.04 7.13
C LEU A 130 5.05 25.21 7.87
N PRO A 131 6.05 25.88 7.28
CA PRO A 131 6.65 27.07 7.86
C PRO A 131 5.62 28.17 8.08
N ALA A 132 5.82 28.99 9.12
CA ALA A 132 4.83 29.98 9.56
C ALA A 132 4.59 31.11 8.55
N ASP A 133 5.52 31.30 7.62
CA ASP A 133 5.49 32.28 6.53
C ASP A 133 4.99 31.70 5.20
N GLU A 134 4.55 30.44 5.19
CA GLU A 134 4.01 29.77 4.01
C GLU A 134 2.50 29.53 4.12
N GLU A 135 1.81 29.73 2.99
CA GLU A 135 0.37 29.47 2.88
C GLU A 135 0.10 27.99 2.64
N PRO A 136 -0.90 27.38 3.34
CA PRO A 136 -1.28 25.99 3.11
C PRO A 136 -1.64 25.72 1.64
N GLN A 137 -1.10 24.63 1.10
CA GLN A 137 -1.42 24.16 -0.26
C GLN A 137 -2.01 22.75 -0.20
N GLU A 138 -2.78 22.41 -1.23
CA GLU A 138 -3.34 21.08 -1.37
C GLU A 138 -2.30 20.07 -1.88
N GLY A 139 -2.54 18.80 -1.56
CA GLY A 139 -1.77 17.71 -2.13
C GLY A 139 -0.30 17.70 -1.73
N ALA A 140 0.55 17.33 -2.70
CA ALA A 140 2.00 17.27 -2.55
C ALA A 140 2.64 18.63 -2.19
N ALA A 141 2.04 19.74 -2.64
CA ALA A 141 2.53 21.08 -2.37
C ALA A 141 2.38 21.48 -0.89
N GLY A 142 1.50 20.81 -0.13
CA GLY A 142 1.31 21.06 1.29
C GLY A 142 2.52 20.76 2.18
N VAL A 143 3.59 20.15 1.63
CA VAL A 143 4.85 19.94 2.37
C VAL A 143 5.64 21.24 2.63
N GLY A 144 5.39 22.28 1.82
CA GLY A 144 6.12 23.55 1.87
C GLY A 144 7.58 23.48 1.44
N THR A 145 8.36 24.52 1.73
CA THR A 145 9.80 24.57 1.42
C THR A 145 10.66 23.47 2.07
N PRO A 146 10.29 22.82 3.20
CA PRO A 146 11.06 21.69 3.71
C PRO A 146 11.23 20.55 2.69
N GLY A 147 10.24 20.30 1.83
CA GLY A 147 10.36 19.33 0.73
C GLY A 147 10.37 17.85 1.13
N PHE A 148 10.15 17.53 2.41
CA PHE A 148 9.98 16.16 2.92
C PHE A 148 8.95 16.14 4.05
N PHE A 149 8.30 15.00 4.28
CA PHE A 149 7.36 14.80 5.38
C PHE A 149 8.07 14.27 6.63
N ILE A 150 8.88 13.21 6.46
CA ILE A 150 9.56 12.53 7.57
C ILE A 150 10.94 12.06 7.12
N ILE A 151 11.94 12.25 7.98
CA ILE A 151 13.25 11.58 7.90
C ILE A 151 13.43 10.76 9.17
N SER A 152 13.90 9.51 9.03
CA SER A 152 14.13 8.62 10.17
C SER A 152 15.42 7.83 10.00
N LEU A 153 16.28 7.86 11.01
CA LEU A 153 17.35 6.89 11.22
C LEU A 153 16.71 5.62 11.80
N LEU A 154 16.67 4.55 11.00
CA LEU A 154 16.04 3.29 11.38
C LEU A 154 16.95 2.47 12.29
N SER A 155 18.16 2.18 11.84
CA SER A 155 19.12 1.38 12.58
C SER A 155 20.55 1.58 12.04
N PRO A 156 21.57 1.33 12.87
CA PRO A 156 22.91 1.04 12.37
C PRO A 156 22.91 -0.30 11.62
N VAL A 157 23.66 -0.36 10.54
CA VAL A 157 23.88 -1.57 9.72
C VAL A 157 25.36 -1.76 9.44
N THR A 158 25.76 -2.97 9.07
CA THR A 158 27.14 -3.26 8.65
C THR A 158 27.18 -3.27 7.13
N ASN A 159 28.05 -2.45 6.54
CA ASN A 159 28.29 -2.46 5.11
C ASN A 159 28.85 -3.84 4.70
N PRO A 160 28.20 -4.58 3.78
CA PRO A 160 28.64 -5.93 3.41
C PRO A 160 29.94 -5.95 2.60
N LYS A 161 30.29 -4.85 1.93
CA LYS A 161 31.53 -4.71 1.14
C LYS A 161 32.73 -4.33 2.03
N THR A 162 32.55 -3.38 2.96
CA THR A 162 33.65 -2.80 3.74
C THR A 162 33.74 -3.31 5.18
N GLY A 163 32.69 -3.92 5.70
CA GLY A 163 32.56 -4.28 7.12
C GLY A 163 32.38 -3.07 8.05
N GLY A 164 32.37 -1.85 7.51
CA GLY A 164 32.18 -0.62 8.27
C GLY A 164 30.76 -0.45 8.78
N ARG A 165 30.59 0.32 9.86
CA ARG A 165 29.27 0.73 10.35
C ARG A 165 28.69 1.82 9.46
N GLU A 166 27.43 1.66 9.09
CA GLU A 166 26.62 2.65 8.39
C GLU A 166 25.28 2.84 9.09
N TYR A 167 24.52 3.82 8.65
CA TYR A 167 23.20 4.15 9.17
C TYR A 167 22.17 3.99 8.05
N LEU A 168 21.13 3.21 8.32
CA LEU A 168 19.98 3.06 7.43
C LEU A 168 18.97 4.17 7.71
N TYR A 169 18.70 4.98 6.69
CA TYR A 169 17.72 6.05 6.73
C TYR A 169 16.49 5.72 5.89
N LYS A 170 15.36 6.32 6.27
CA LYS A 170 14.12 6.35 5.51
C LYS A 170 13.63 7.78 5.40
N ILE A 171 13.31 8.20 4.18
CA ILE A 171 12.78 9.51 3.85
C ILE A 171 11.42 9.32 3.18
N PHE A 172 10.42 10.02 3.67
CA PHE A 172 9.11 10.18 3.05
C PHE A 172 9.01 11.61 2.52
N SER A 173 8.73 11.76 1.23
CA SER A 173 8.66 13.06 0.56
C SER A 173 7.63 13.03 -0.57
N PRO A 174 7.15 14.20 -1.04
CA PRO A 174 6.26 14.27 -2.20
C PRO A 174 6.98 14.02 -3.53
N GLU A 175 8.30 14.21 -3.57
CA GLU A 175 9.15 13.97 -4.73
C GLU A 175 10.42 13.20 -4.33
N PRO A 176 11.12 12.53 -5.25
CA PRO A 176 12.39 11.87 -4.93
C PRO A 176 13.44 12.89 -4.45
N PRO A 177 14.10 12.67 -3.30
CA PRO A 177 15.20 13.53 -2.85
C PRO A 177 16.33 13.59 -3.89
N SER A 178 16.69 14.83 -4.25
CA SER A 178 17.77 15.10 -5.19
C SER A 178 19.14 14.86 -4.57
N SER A 179 20.18 14.71 -5.40
CA SER A 179 21.56 14.60 -4.92
C SER A 179 21.97 15.83 -4.11
N ALA A 180 21.56 17.04 -4.52
CA ALA A 180 21.83 18.27 -3.77
C ALA A 180 21.18 18.25 -2.38
N PHE A 181 19.93 17.81 -2.29
CA PHE A 181 19.22 17.66 -1.01
C PHE A 181 19.96 16.68 -0.09
N LEU A 182 20.31 15.49 -0.60
CA LEU A 182 20.99 14.45 0.17
C LEU A 182 22.40 14.87 0.61
N THR A 183 23.14 15.60 -0.24
CA THR A 183 24.43 16.21 0.12
C THR A 183 24.29 17.15 1.30
N HIS A 184 23.32 18.07 1.25
CA HIS A 184 23.10 19.02 2.33
C HIS A 184 22.63 18.31 3.61
N LEU A 185 21.72 17.33 3.47
CA LEU A 185 21.20 16.53 4.58
C LEU A 185 22.31 15.80 5.34
N LEU A 186 23.29 15.25 4.63
CA LEU A 186 24.43 14.52 5.21
C LEU A 186 25.64 15.42 5.50
N GLY A 187 25.60 16.70 5.15
CA GLY A 187 26.68 17.65 5.40
C GLY A 187 27.94 17.37 4.58
N LEU A 188 27.78 16.80 3.38
CA LEU A 188 28.89 16.46 2.49
C LEU A 188 29.48 17.73 1.86
N LYS A 189 30.80 17.77 1.67
CA LYS A 189 31.48 18.89 1.01
C LYS A 189 31.42 18.72 -0.51
N GLN A 190 30.66 19.58 -1.20
CA GLN A 190 30.75 19.75 -2.66
C GLN A 190 32.16 20.28 -3.05
N PRO A 191 32.83 19.87 -4.15
CA PRO A 191 32.50 18.87 -5.18
C PRO A 191 33.51 17.69 -5.26
N HIS A 192 34.19 17.31 -4.18
CA HIS A 192 35.25 16.27 -4.26
C HIS A 192 34.74 14.83 -4.39
N HIS A 193 33.45 14.57 -4.14
CA HIS A 193 32.84 13.23 -4.18
C HIS A 193 31.53 13.16 -5.00
N HIS A 194 31.28 14.13 -5.88
CA HIS A 194 30.13 14.09 -6.79
C HIS A 194 30.58 13.69 -8.19
N THR A 195 29.96 12.66 -8.76
CA THR A 195 29.98 12.45 -10.20
C THR A 195 28.95 13.38 -10.83
N GLU A 196 29.09 13.70 -12.13
CA GLU A 196 28.07 14.43 -12.89
C GLU A 196 26.67 13.76 -12.83
N SER A 197 26.62 12.50 -12.40
CA SER A 197 25.42 11.66 -12.31
C SER A 197 24.88 11.40 -10.89
N GLY A 198 25.56 11.82 -9.80
CA GLY A 198 25.08 11.46 -8.45
C GLY A 198 26.04 11.66 -7.27
N ILE A 199 25.71 11.01 -6.16
CA ILE A 199 26.51 10.97 -4.91
C ILE A 199 27.41 9.73 -4.96
N SER A 200 28.67 9.87 -4.51
CA SER A 200 29.64 8.75 -4.45
C SER A 200 29.14 7.59 -3.59
N GLU A 201 29.49 6.34 -3.98
CA GLU A 201 29.25 5.14 -3.18
C GLU A 201 29.97 5.18 -1.81
N GLU A 202 30.98 6.04 -1.66
CA GLU A 202 31.67 6.27 -0.38
C GLU A 202 30.78 7.02 0.63
N ASP A 203 29.90 7.90 0.13
CA ASP A 203 29.02 8.72 0.95
C ASP A 203 27.62 8.10 1.09
N ILE A 204 27.12 7.45 0.04
CA ILE A 204 25.87 6.69 0.05
C ILE A 204 26.11 5.35 -0.64
N SER A 205 26.32 4.31 0.16
CA SER A 205 26.71 2.97 -0.31
C SER A 205 25.56 2.21 -0.99
N TRP A 206 24.32 2.56 -0.66
CA TRP A 206 23.11 2.00 -1.25
C TRP A 206 21.95 2.97 -1.14
N ILE A 207 21.12 3.02 -2.18
CA ILE A 207 19.89 3.80 -2.22
C ILE A 207 18.80 3.03 -2.96
N TYR A 208 17.62 2.96 -2.37
CA TYR A 208 16.43 2.35 -2.94
C TYR A 208 15.27 3.35 -2.89
N ARG A 209 14.63 3.55 -4.04
CA ARG A 209 13.50 4.46 -4.19
C ARG A 209 12.27 3.68 -4.60
N LYS A 210 11.15 3.94 -3.90
CA LYS A 210 9.86 3.31 -4.15
C LYS A 210 8.77 4.36 -4.06
N VAL A 211 7.88 4.36 -5.06
CA VAL A 211 6.69 5.21 -5.07
C VAL A 211 5.50 4.37 -4.63
N TRP A 212 4.67 4.92 -3.76
CA TRP A 212 3.42 4.32 -3.29
C TRP A 212 2.25 5.27 -3.54
N ASN A 213 1.12 4.73 -3.99
CA ASN A 213 -0.17 5.37 -3.77
C ASN A 213 -0.58 5.00 -2.35
N SER A 214 -0.18 5.83 -1.39
CA SER A 214 -0.06 5.41 0.01
C SER A 214 -1.38 5.39 0.78
N TYR A 215 -2.18 6.43 0.62
CA TYR A 215 -3.52 6.58 1.18
C TYR A 215 -4.29 7.63 0.36
N PRO A 216 -5.63 7.59 0.33
CA PRO A 216 -6.43 8.58 -0.38
C PRO A 216 -6.33 9.95 0.28
N TYR A 217 -6.57 10.99 -0.51
CA TYR A 217 -6.88 12.30 0.06
C TYR A 217 -8.29 12.27 0.64
N GLU A 218 -8.38 12.50 1.93
CA GLU A 218 -9.64 12.56 2.65
C GLU A 218 -10.31 13.92 2.42
N VAL A 219 -11.36 13.92 1.61
CA VAL A 219 -12.22 15.07 1.37
C VAL A 219 -13.61 14.76 1.96
N PRO A 220 -14.35 15.76 2.48
CA PRO A 220 -15.71 15.51 2.97
C PRO A 220 -16.59 14.86 1.89
N ARG A 221 -17.14 13.69 2.18
CA ARG A 221 -18.00 12.93 1.25
C ARG A 221 -19.44 12.90 1.72
N VAL A 222 -20.36 12.87 0.75
CA VAL A 222 -21.80 12.66 0.97
C VAL A 222 -22.30 11.33 0.41
N THR A 223 -21.47 10.65 -0.36
CA THR A 223 -21.73 9.33 -0.96
C THR A 223 -20.58 8.39 -0.65
N PHE A 224 -20.91 7.13 -0.43
CA PHE A 224 -19.95 6.05 -0.20
C PHE A 224 -20.01 5.05 -1.36
N GLU A 225 -18.92 4.32 -1.56
CA GLU A 225 -18.79 3.34 -2.63
C GLU A 225 -19.75 2.15 -2.45
N GLU A 226 -20.22 1.57 -3.56
CA GLU A 226 -21.00 0.34 -3.53
C GLU A 226 -20.09 -0.87 -3.28
N ILE A 227 -20.42 -1.64 -2.26
CA ILE A 227 -19.66 -2.86 -1.92
C ILE A 227 -20.01 -4.02 -2.86
N GLN A 228 -21.20 -4.02 -3.46
CA GLN A 228 -21.61 -5.03 -4.43
C GLN A 228 -21.69 -4.37 -5.81
N LEU A 229 -20.71 -4.67 -6.68
CA LEU A 229 -20.62 -4.07 -8.02
C LEU A 229 -21.59 -4.70 -9.02
N ASP A 230 -21.93 -5.97 -8.81
CA ASP A 230 -22.94 -6.71 -9.55
C ASP A 230 -23.37 -7.96 -8.75
N ASP A 231 -24.30 -8.77 -9.27
CA ASP A 231 -24.69 -10.04 -8.68
C ASP A 231 -23.46 -10.94 -8.58
N ASN A 232 -23.14 -11.39 -7.35
CA ASN A 232 -21.97 -12.20 -7.04
C ASN A 232 -20.60 -11.52 -7.30
N LEU A 233 -20.53 -10.20 -7.49
CA LEU A 233 -19.27 -9.44 -7.59
C LEU A 233 -19.22 -8.36 -6.49
N PHE A 234 -18.22 -8.47 -5.60
CA PHE A 234 -18.04 -7.59 -4.46
C PHE A 234 -16.72 -6.83 -4.51
N TYR A 235 -16.65 -5.66 -3.91
CA TYR A 235 -15.50 -4.76 -3.88
C TYR A 235 -15.22 -4.26 -2.48
N THR A 236 -14.10 -4.68 -1.88
CA THR A 236 -13.77 -4.28 -0.49
C THR A 236 -12.99 -2.98 -0.42
N SER A 237 -12.21 -2.63 -1.46
CA SER A 237 -11.39 -1.41 -1.46
C SER A 237 -12.22 -0.13 -1.59
N GLY A 238 -13.56 -0.22 -1.75
CA GLY A 238 -14.44 0.94 -1.61
C GLY A 238 -14.38 1.58 -0.22
N MET A 239 -13.93 0.82 0.80
CA MET A 239 -13.70 1.34 2.14
C MET A 239 -12.55 2.36 2.20
N ASP A 240 -11.58 2.29 1.29
CA ASP A 240 -10.39 3.17 1.33
C ASP A 240 -10.77 4.63 1.25
N ALA A 241 -11.78 4.97 0.43
CA ALA A 241 -12.29 6.34 0.27
C ALA A 241 -12.88 6.95 1.54
N PHE A 242 -13.21 6.12 2.53
CA PHE A 242 -13.75 6.53 3.82
C PHE A 242 -12.69 6.44 4.93
N ILE A 243 -11.96 5.32 4.98
CA ILE A 243 -10.89 5.09 5.96
C ILE A 243 -9.97 3.97 5.48
N SER A 244 -8.81 4.35 4.94
CA SER A 244 -7.81 3.41 4.41
C SER A 244 -6.87 2.87 5.50
N THR A 245 -7.39 1.98 6.34
CA THR A 245 -6.57 1.21 7.28
C THR A 245 -6.70 -0.30 7.05
N MET A 246 -5.72 -1.05 7.56
CA MET A 246 -5.71 -2.51 7.47
C MET A 246 -6.89 -3.12 8.24
N GLU A 247 -7.22 -2.55 9.39
CA GLU A 247 -8.26 -3.00 10.30
C GLU A 247 -9.66 -2.85 9.69
N THR A 248 -9.94 -1.68 9.10
CA THR A 248 -11.24 -1.40 8.48
C THR A 248 -11.45 -2.20 7.20
N ASN A 249 -10.39 -2.40 6.40
CA ASN A 249 -10.45 -3.29 5.24
C ASN A 249 -10.60 -4.77 5.63
N ALA A 250 -9.99 -5.22 6.72
CA ALA A 250 -10.20 -6.58 7.24
C ALA A 250 -11.65 -6.80 7.70
N LEU A 251 -12.23 -5.80 8.39
CA LEU A 251 -13.64 -5.80 8.78
C LEU A 251 -14.56 -5.80 7.55
N MET A 252 -14.23 -5.04 6.50
CA MET A 252 -14.97 -5.06 5.24
C MET A 252 -14.95 -6.46 4.60
N GLY A 253 -13.82 -7.17 4.64
CA GLY A 253 -13.74 -8.56 4.20
C GLY A 253 -14.68 -9.49 4.97
N MET A 254 -14.78 -9.32 6.29
CA MET A 254 -15.74 -10.06 7.12
C MET A 254 -17.20 -9.77 6.73
N ASN A 255 -17.52 -8.50 6.49
CA ASN A 255 -18.87 -8.08 6.07
C ASN A 255 -19.24 -8.66 4.70
N VAL A 256 -18.33 -8.62 3.72
CA VAL A 256 -18.54 -9.23 2.39
C VAL A 256 -18.73 -10.74 2.51
N ALA A 257 -17.93 -11.43 3.32
CA ALA A 257 -18.10 -12.86 3.56
C ALA A 257 -19.49 -13.17 4.15
N ARG A 258 -19.99 -12.31 5.06
CA ARG A 258 -21.34 -12.44 5.61
C ARG A 258 -22.42 -12.24 4.54
N LEU A 259 -22.31 -11.19 3.71
CA LEU A 259 -23.25 -10.93 2.62
C LEU A 259 -23.33 -12.11 1.65
N ILE A 260 -22.18 -12.69 1.27
CA ILE A 260 -22.13 -13.88 0.41
C ILE A 260 -22.84 -15.06 1.09
N ALA A 261 -22.59 -15.28 2.38
CA ALA A 261 -23.18 -16.38 3.12
C ALA A 261 -24.71 -16.26 3.19
N ASP A 262 -25.22 -15.06 3.51
CA ASP A 262 -26.66 -14.77 3.57
C ASP A 262 -27.33 -14.96 2.20
N GLN A 263 -26.68 -14.48 1.13
CA GLN A 263 -27.17 -14.67 -0.24
C GLN A 263 -27.28 -16.16 -0.61
N TRP A 264 -26.30 -16.97 -0.22
CA TRP A 264 -26.35 -18.42 -0.47
C TRP A 264 -27.45 -19.11 0.34
N GLN A 265 -27.63 -18.76 1.61
CA GLN A 265 -28.72 -19.30 2.44
C GLN A 265 -30.08 -18.99 1.84
N ALA A 266 -30.31 -17.74 1.41
CA ALA A 266 -31.54 -17.33 0.76
C ALA A 266 -31.79 -18.11 -0.55
N ARG A 267 -30.77 -18.28 -1.39
CA ARG A 267 -30.88 -19.05 -2.64
C ARG A 267 -31.16 -20.53 -2.40
N VAL A 268 -30.55 -21.13 -1.38
CA VAL A 268 -30.84 -22.53 -0.99
C VAL A 268 -32.28 -22.66 -0.50
N ALA A 269 -32.73 -21.76 0.38
CA ALA A 269 -34.10 -21.77 0.90
C ALA A 269 -35.15 -21.60 -0.21
N ASN A 270 -34.85 -20.78 -1.22
CA ASN A 270 -35.74 -20.54 -2.36
C ASN A 270 -35.63 -21.58 -3.48
N GLY A 271 -34.75 -22.58 -3.35
CA GLY A 271 -34.51 -23.59 -4.40
C GLY A 271 -33.86 -23.04 -5.67
N THR A 272 -33.23 -21.86 -5.60
CA THR A 272 -32.57 -21.18 -6.73
C THR A 272 -31.04 -21.21 -6.64
N ALA A 273 -30.48 -22.04 -5.76
CA ALA A 273 -29.04 -22.23 -5.64
C ALA A 273 -28.46 -22.83 -6.94
N LYS A 274 -27.34 -22.26 -7.39
CA LYS A 274 -26.58 -22.73 -8.56
C LYS A 274 -25.18 -23.19 -8.13
N GLY A 275 -24.56 -24.08 -8.90
CA GLY A 275 -23.16 -24.47 -8.71
C GLY A 275 -22.88 -25.15 -7.35
N GLY A 276 -21.74 -24.82 -6.75
CA GLY A 276 -21.30 -25.37 -5.46
C GLY A 276 -21.93 -24.72 -4.23
N MET A 277 -22.94 -23.86 -4.38
CA MET A 277 -23.58 -23.14 -3.28
C MET A 277 -24.22 -24.12 -2.28
N ARG A 278 -23.71 -24.09 -1.04
CA ARG A 278 -24.24 -24.84 0.10
C ARG A 278 -24.51 -23.85 1.22
N THR A 279 -25.45 -24.19 2.10
CA THR A 279 -25.67 -23.45 3.35
C THR A 279 -24.35 -23.36 4.12
N PRO A 280 -23.75 -22.17 4.26
CA PRO A 280 -22.49 -22.03 4.98
C PRO A 280 -22.68 -22.36 6.46
N ALA A 281 -21.71 -23.03 7.06
CA ALA A 281 -21.61 -23.09 8.51
C ALA A 281 -21.25 -21.67 9.00
N LEU A 282 -22.22 -20.97 9.55
CA LEU A 282 -21.97 -19.69 10.20
C LEU A 282 -21.21 -19.94 11.49
N LEU A 283 -20.15 -19.17 11.73
CA LEU A 283 -19.56 -19.11 13.06
C LEU A 283 -20.65 -18.66 14.05
N PRO A 284 -20.65 -19.17 15.30
CA PRO A 284 -21.56 -18.68 16.33
C PRO A 284 -21.48 -17.15 16.36
N ASN A 285 -22.63 -16.49 16.57
CA ASN A 285 -22.65 -15.07 16.90
C ASN A 285 -21.96 -14.92 18.27
N GLU A 286 -20.64 -14.84 18.28
CA GLU A 286 -19.91 -14.26 19.40
C GLU A 286 -20.29 -12.80 19.37
N GLY A 287 -21.27 -12.41 20.19
CA GLY A 287 -21.86 -11.08 20.18
C GLY A 287 -20.78 -10.00 20.17
N VAL A 288 -20.59 -9.38 19.01
CA VAL A 288 -19.79 -8.17 18.88
C VAL A 288 -20.73 -7.02 19.23
N MET A 289 -20.54 -6.45 20.42
CA MET A 289 -21.07 -5.14 20.79
C MET A 289 -20.36 -4.04 20.01
#